data_AF-M2RU23-F1
#
_entry.id   AF-M2RU23-F1
#
_cell.length_a   1.000
_cell.length_b   1.000
_cell.length_c   1.000
_cell.angle_alpha   90.00
_cell.angle_beta   90.00
_cell.angle_gamma   90.00
#
_symmetry.space_group_name_H-M   'P 1'
#
loop_
_entity.id
_entity.type
_entity.pdbx_description
1 polymer ?
#
loop_
_entity_poly.entity_id
_entity_poly.type
_entity_poly.pdbx_seq_one_letter_code
_entity_poly.pdbx_strand_id
1 'polypeptide(L)'
;MSSRLSVFYIVGMMLFSFIVLINIVYMLANQSNESIRLNKEIIVKSKSKSNYKDKLLDLTHFNYDGECGKPFKYKPNNKRDLLIYGGYFPDKQQWLKQREVIMNTLSLNQNGIPNATKILLLCGEAPEANFTSLMNSKGVEVIPVKSDLLYNGAVLRYVVIQKYLEENKEKYDRVFVADLRDVFFFADGFATFSDSQLFLSYECTRNNRGDLRCFTLDIRINKKWMRDSVSKEVSELYAANKTRIINSGTIFGGTEKVLRLLQIYTAQFDYQRVHIWGYDQSLLNHMYFAGYFNSLNVTMATCDQMFCFDMRNGCYYNKQEKSLFVRGTKCSPIIRHKIVSKKPYFYLY
;
A
#
# COMPACT_ATOMS: atom_id res chain seq x y z
N MET A 1 27.97 69.96 -32.29
CA MET A 1 27.53 69.69 -30.90
C MET A 1 26.67 68.43 -30.74
N SER A 2 26.51 67.56 -31.74
CA SER A 2 25.58 66.40 -31.67
C SER A 2 26.22 65.09 -31.19
N SER A 3 27.52 64.86 -31.40
CA SER A 3 28.18 63.59 -31.02
C SER A 3 28.57 63.46 -29.55
N ARG A 4 28.65 64.56 -28.80
CA ARG A 4 28.96 64.51 -27.36
C ARG A 4 27.73 64.09 -26.53
N LEU A 5 26.54 64.54 -26.92
CA LEU A 5 25.29 64.16 -26.23
C LEU A 5 24.98 62.66 -26.36
N SER A 6 25.27 62.04 -27.50
CA SER A 6 25.01 60.60 -27.72
C SER A 6 25.91 59.72 -26.85
N VAL A 7 27.18 60.10 -26.65
CA VAL A 7 28.11 59.38 -25.78
C VAL A 7 27.65 59.45 -24.32
N PHE A 8 27.22 60.62 -23.83
CA PHE A 8 26.68 60.75 -22.48
C PHE A 8 25.40 59.92 -22.28
N TYR A 9 24.55 59.82 -23.29
CA TYR A 9 23.34 59.01 -23.21
C TYR A 9 23.63 57.50 -23.17
N ILE A 10 24.58 57.04 -23.99
CA ILE A 10 25.02 55.63 -24.02
C ILE A 10 25.69 55.26 -22.68
N VAL A 11 26.57 56.10 -22.17
CA VAL A 11 27.23 55.89 -20.87
C VAL A 11 26.20 55.89 -19.73
N GLY A 12 25.22 56.80 -19.78
CA GLY A 12 24.12 56.84 -18.81
C GLY A 12 23.25 55.58 -18.82
N MET A 13 22.90 55.08 -20.00
CA MET A 13 22.14 53.84 -20.17
C MET A 13 22.91 52.62 -19.65
N MET A 14 24.22 52.52 -19.94
CA MET A 14 25.06 51.43 -19.42
C MET A 14 25.16 51.45 -17.89
N LEU A 15 25.32 52.64 -17.29
CA LEU A 15 25.33 52.81 -15.84
C LEU A 15 23.99 52.41 -15.21
N PHE A 16 22.86 52.81 -15.83
CA PHE A 16 21.54 52.42 -15.36
C PHE A 16 21.33 50.90 -15.42
N SER A 17 21.68 50.26 -16.54
CA SER A 17 21.60 48.79 -16.67
C SER A 17 22.47 48.07 -15.65
N PHE A 18 23.67 48.59 -15.36
CA PHE A 18 24.56 48.03 -14.35
C PHE A 18 23.97 48.14 -12.93
N ILE A 19 23.36 49.28 -12.58
CA ILE A 19 22.67 49.48 -11.30
C ILE A 19 21.47 48.53 -11.18
N VAL A 20 20.68 48.35 -12.23
CA VAL A 20 19.55 47.40 -12.22
C VAL A 20 20.04 45.97 -12.01
N LEU A 21 21.14 45.57 -12.68
CA LEU A 21 21.71 44.24 -12.54
C LEU A 21 22.22 43.99 -11.11
N ILE A 22 22.90 44.98 -10.51
CA ILE A 22 23.35 44.91 -9.11
C ILE A 22 22.15 44.79 -8.17
N ASN A 23 21.07 45.53 -8.39
CA ASN A 23 19.87 45.41 -7.55
C ASN A 23 19.19 44.05 -7.69
N ILE A 24 19.15 43.45 -8.89
CA ILE A 24 18.62 42.10 -9.09
C ILE A 24 19.50 41.05 -8.39
N VAL A 25 20.82 41.14 -8.54
CA VAL A 25 21.76 40.23 -7.87
C VAL A 25 21.69 40.41 -6.36
N TYR A 26 21.58 41.65 -5.87
CA TYR A 26 21.38 41.94 -4.46
C TYR A 26 20.04 41.36 -3.97
N MET A 27 18.93 41.53 -4.70
CA MET A 27 17.64 40.93 -4.34
C MET A 27 17.67 39.39 -4.34
N LEU A 28 18.43 38.77 -5.24
CA LEU A 28 18.62 37.31 -5.28
C LEU A 28 19.56 36.82 -4.17
N ALA A 29 20.57 37.61 -3.79
CA ALA A 29 21.49 37.30 -2.69
C ALA A 29 20.90 37.59 -1.30
N ASN A 30 20.02 38.60 -1.20
CA ASN A 30 19.25 38.96 -0.01
C ASN A 30 17.86 38.33 0.04
N GLN A 31 17.51 37.45 -0.90
CA GLN A 31 16.65 36.33 -0.57
C GLN A 31 17.44 35.45 0.39
N SER A 32 17.50 35.91 1.64
CA SER A 32 17.85 35.09 2.76
C SER A 32 17.05 33.80 2.60
N ASN A 33 17.77 32.68 2.68
CA ASN A 33 17.21 31.44 3.14
C ASN A 33 16.73 31.62 4.59
N GLU A 34 15.79 32.55 4.83
CA GLU A 34 14.79 32.35 5.86
C GLU A 34 13.93 31.20 5.39
N SER A 35 14.51 30.00 5.46
CA SER A 35 13.74 28.82 5.74
C SER A 35 12.96 29.19 7.00
N ILE A 36 11.69 29.55 6.84
CA ILE A 36 10.72 29.46 7.91
C ILE A 36 10.76 27.98 8.30
N ARG A 37 11.68 27.64 9.21
CA ARG A 37 11.68 26.38 9.91
C ARG A 37 10.47 26.49 10.80
N LEU A 38 9.32 26.09 10.26
CA LEU A 38 8.25 25.59 11.09
C LEU A 38 8.87 24.45 11.90
N ASN A 39 9.33 24.77 13.10
CA ASN A 39 9.38 23.83 14.21
C ASN A 39 7.92 23.45 14.54
N LYS A 40 7.25 22.81 13.58
CA LYS A 40 6.31 21.77 13.93
C LYS A 40 7.20 20.61 14.31
N GLU A 41 7.66 20.60 15.56
CA GLU A 41 7.51 19.37 16.30
C GLU A 41 6.04 18.99 16.07
N ILE A 42 5.82 18.08 15.12
CA ILE A 42 4.54 17.42 15.00
C ILE A 42 4.46 16.71 16.34
N ILE A 43 3.77 17.34 17.30
CA ILE A 43 3.31 16.67 18.50
C ILE A 43 2.41 15.58 17.94
N VAL A 44 3.00 14.41 17.67
CA VAL A 44 2.29 13.20 17.28
C VAL A 44 1.45 12.88 18.50
N LYS A 45 0.22 13.39 18.50
CA LYS A 45 -0.76 13.15 19.56
C LYS A 45 -0.73 11.67 19.87
N SER A 46 -0.57 11.37 21.15
CA SER A 46 -0.42 10.04 21.72
C SER A 46 -1.37 9.06 21.03
N LYS A 47 -0.82 7.91 20.63
CA LYS A 47 -1.56 6.77 20.09
C LYS A 47 -2.87 6.57 20.85
N SER A 48 -3.99 6.71 20.16
CA SER A 48 -5.24 6.14 20.64
C SER A 48 -5.03 4.62 20.71
N LYS A 49 -4.92 4.07 21.92
CA LYS A 49 -4.91 2.61 22.12
C LYS A 49 -6.29 2.10 21.71
N SER A 50 -6.32 1.11 20.81
CA SER A 50 -7.57 0.51 20.36
C SER A 50 -8.25 -0.21 21.53
N ASN A 51 -9.56 -0.03 21.67
CA ASN A 51 -10.38 -0.74 22.65
C ASN A 51 -11.06 -1.99 22.05
N TYR A 52 -10.66 -2.41 20.85
CA TYR A 52 -11.25 -3.57 20.18
C TYR A 52 -10.93 -4.87 20.90
N LYS A 53 -11.97 -5.68 21.10
CA LYS A 53 -11.90 -7.02 21.69
C LYS A 53 -12.87 -7.94 20.98
N ASP A 54 -12.44 -9.15 20.68
CA ASP A 54 -13.30 -10.22 20.20
C ASP A 54 -12.96 -11.57 20.88
N LYS A 55 -13.44 -12.67 20.29
CA LYS A 55 -13.18 -14.02 20.80
C LYS A 55 -11.69 -14.38 20.75
N LEU A 56 -10.96 -13.88 19.76
CA LEU A 56 -9.61 -14.24 19.37
C LEU A 56 -8.55 -13.19 19.74
N LEU A 57 -8.91 -11.92 19.82
CA LEU A 57 -7.98 -10.80 19.96
C LEU A 57 -8.47 -9.79 20.98
N ASP A 58 -7.54 -9.24 21.74
CA ASP A 58 -7.74 -8.08 22.59
C ASP A 58 -6.64 -7.05 22.28
N LEU A 59 -6.99 -6.03 21.49
CA LEU A 59 -6.00 -5.04 21.04
C LEU A 59 -5.52 -4.12 22.15
N THR A 60 -6.18 -4.12 23.32
CA THR A 60 -5.71 -3.36 24.49
C THR A 60 -4.41 -3.92 25.05
N HIS A 61 -4.11 -5.19 24.76
CA HIS A 61 -2.88 -5.87 25.16
C HIS A 61 -1.77 -5.80 24.10
N PHE A 62 -1.99 -5.12 22.97
CA PHE A 62 -0.97 -5.01 21.92
C PHE A 62 0.09 -3.98 22.31
N ASN A 63 1.37 -4.36 22.17
CA ASN A 63 2.49 -3.53 22.57
C ASN A 63 3.01 -2.67 21.40
N TYR A 64 2.78 -1.37 21.52
CA TYR A 64 3.30 -0.35 20.60
C TYR A 64 4.02 0.79 21.33
N ASP A 65 4.41 0.57 22.59
CA ASP A 65 5.08 1.55 23.42
C ASP A 65 6.61 1.49 23.21
N GLY A 66 7.33 2.57 23.53
CA GLY A 66 8.79 2.65 23.41
C GLY A 66 9.30 2.34 21.99
N GLU A 67 10.24 1.39 21.88
CA GLU A 67 10.82 0.94 20.61
C GLU A 67 9.77 0.44 19.61
N CYS A 68 8.71 -0.21 20.09
CA CYS A 68 7.60 -0.69 19.27
C CYS A 68 6.75 0.45 18.71
N GLY A 69 7.00 1.68 19.17
CA GLY A 69 6.35 2.89 18.68
C GLY A 69 7.06 3.60 17.55
N LYS A 70 8.34 3.32 17.32
CA LYS A 70 9.17 3.99 16.30
C LYS A 70 8.61 3.94 14.87
N PRO A 71 7.94 2.86 14.41
CA PRO A 71 7.39 2.86 13.06
C PRO A 71 6.33 3.95 12.83
N PHE A 72 5.64 4.42 13.88
CA PHE A 72 4.54 5.38 13.80
C PHE A 72 5.05 6.83 13.77
N LYS A 73 5.84 7.17 12.76
CA LYS A 73 6.51 8.47 12.63
C LYS A 73 5.78 9.47 11.73
N TYR A 74 4.71 9.06 11.05
CA TYR A 74 3.94 9.90 10.15
C TYR A 74 2.56 10.26 10.72
N LYS A 75 1.87 11.17 10.02
CA LYS A 75 0.54 11.64 10.44
C LYS A 75 -0.43 10.46 10.59
N PRO A 76 -1.25 10.45 11.66
CA PRO A 76 -2.32 9.48 11.82
C PRO A 76 -3.28 9.45 10.62
N ASN A 77 -3.97 8.32 10.46
CA ASN A 77 -4.99 8.15 9.45
C ASN A 77 -6.12 9.18 9.60
N ASN A 78 -6.62 9.65 8.46
CA ASN A 78 -7.71 10.61 8.33
C ASN A 78 -8.48 10.36 7.02
N LYS A 79 -9.46 11.20 6.69
CA LYS A 79 -10.35 10.99 5.52
C LYS A 79 -9.63 11.07 4.16
N ARG A 80 -8.43 11.67 4.10
CA ARG A 80 -7.56 11.69 2.92
C ARG A 80 -6.68 10.44 2.81
N ASP A 81 -6.84 9.47 3.70
CA ASP A 81 -6.17 8.18 3.60
C ASP A 81 -7.16 7.12 3.10
N LEU A 82 -6.80 6.42 2.03
CA LEU A 82 -7.67 5.47 1.36
C LEU A 82 -7.17 4.05 1.51
N LEU A 83 -7.99 3.18 2.11
CA LEU A 83 -7.86 1.73 1.96
C LEU A 83 -8.83 1.24 0.89
N ILE A 84 -8.30 0.73 -0.21
CA ILE A 84 -9.08 0.32 -1.38
C ILE A 84 -8.90 -1.16 -1.71
N TYR A 85 -10.02 -1.81 -2.00
CA TYR A 85 -10.09 -3.21 -2.37
C TYR A 85 -10.69 -3.36 -3.78
N GLY A 86 -10.16 -4.30 -4.56
CA GLY A 86 -10.88 -4.86 -5.71
C GLY A 86 -11.45 -6.21 -5.31
N GLY A 87 -12.75 -6.39 -5.43
CA GLY A 87 -13.43 -7.62 -5.03
C GLY A 87 -14.28 -8.21 -6.14
N TYR A 88 -14.41 -9.54 -6.12
CA TYR A 88 -15.22 -10.30 -7.06
C TYR A 88 -15.74 -11.56 -6.38
N PHE A 89 -17.03 -11.81 -6.50
CA PHE A 89 -17.68 -13.02 -6.02
C PHE A 89 -18.43 -13.65 -7.19
N PRO A 90 -17.89 -14.69 -7.84
CA PRO A 90 -18.52 -15.30 -9.02
C PRO A 90 -19.86 -15.93 -8.70
N ASP A 91 -20.07 -16.35 -7.45
CA ASP A 91 -21.30 -16.95 -6.99
C ASP A 91 -21.51 -16.72 -5.48
N LYS A 92 -22.76 -16.89 -5.04
CA LYS A 92 -23.15 -16.76 -3.63
C LYS A 92 -22.42 -17.75 -2.72
N GLN A 93 -22.08 -18.95 -3.19
CA GLN A 93 -21.40 -19.94 -2.35
C GLN A 93 -19.95 -19.51 -2.04
N GLN A 94 -19.24 -18.91 -2.99
CA GLN A 94 -17.91 -18.36 -2.78
C GLN A 94 -17.91 -17.17 -1.83
N TRP A 95 -18.95 -16.34 -1.88
CA TRP A 95 -19.20 -15.32 -0.86
C TRP A 95 -19.42 -15.95 0.52
N LEU A 96 -20.36 -16.89 0.64
CA LEU A 96 -20.69 -17.52 1.93
C LEU A 96 -19.50 -18.21 2.59
N LYS A 97 -18.61 -18.84 1.80
CA LYS A 97 -17.36 -19.47 2.29
C LYS A 97 -16.37 -18.46 2.88
N GLN A 98 -16.38 -17.21 2.41
CA GLN A 98 -15.40 -16.18 2.79
C GLN A 98 -15.98 -15.10 3.71
N ARG A 99 -17.32 -15.04 3.82
CA ARG A 99 -18.03 -13.98 4.51
C ARG A 99 -17.53 -13.76 5.94
N GLU A 100 -17.46 -14.80 6.76
CA GLU A 100 -17.05 -14.66 8.16
C GLU A 100 -15.65 -14.04 8.29
N VAL A 101 -14.68 -14.56 7.52
CA VAL A 101 -13.32 -14.05 7.50
C VAL A 101 -13.28 -12.59 7.04
N ILE A 102 -13.95 -12.27 5.92
CA ILE A 102 -14.02 -10.88 5.42
C ILE A 102 -14.61 -9.96 6.48
N MET A 103 -15.69 -10.36 7.14
CA MET A 103 -16.32 -9.53 8.18
C MET A 103 -15.40 -9.29 9.38
N ASN A 104 -14.61 -10.30 9.78
CA ASN A 104 -13.62 -10.16 10.85
C ASN A 104 -12.47 -9.23 10.44
N THR A 105 -11.94 -9.39 9.22
CA THR A 105 -10.90 -8.52 8.65
C THR A 105 -11.35 -7.07 8.60
N LEU A 106 -12.56 -6.82 8.07
CA LEU A 106 -13.11 -5.47 8.01
C LEU A 106 -13.36 -4.88 9.40
N SER A 107 -13.77 -5.69 10.38
CA SER A 107 -13.92 -5.25 11.77
C SER A 107 -12.57 -4.83 12.38
N LEU A 108 -11.51 -5.60 12.15
CA LEU A 108 -10.16 -5.22 12.59
C LEU A 108 -9.71 -3.93 11.90
N ASN A 109 -9.89 -3.82 10.58
CA ASN A 109 -9.49 -2.65 9.82
C ASN A 109 -10.25 -1.40 10.24
N GLN A 110 -11.55 -1.51 10.54
CA GLN A 110 -12.35 -0.41 11.09
C GLN A 110 -11.80 0.11 12.42
N ASN A 111 -11.20 -0.75 13.23
CA ASN A 111 -10.61 -0.38 14.52
C ASN A 111 -9.15 0.09 14.41
N GLY A 112 -8.36 -0.49 13.51
CA GLY A 112 -6.95 -0.10 13.32
C GLY A 112 -6.79 1.25 12.63
N ILE A 113 -7.67 1.58 11.68
CA ILE A 113 -7.63 2.82 10.88
C ILE A 113 -9.03 3.47 10.79
N PRO A 114 -9.62 3.90 11.92
CA PRO A 114 -11.03 4.29 12.00
C PRO A 114 -11.38 5.51 11.15
N ASN A 115 -10.43 6.42 10.91
CA ASN A 115 -10.67 7.69 10.21
C ASN A 115 -10.36 7.61 8.70
N ALA A 116 -9.65 6.57 8.25
CA ALA A 116 -9.40 6.30 6.84
C ALA A 116 -10.69 6.01 6.06
N THR A 117 -10.77 6.51 4.84
CA THR A 117 -11.78 6.15 3.85
C THR A 117 -11.54 4.72 3.38
N LYS A 118 -12.60 3.91 3.25
CA LYS A 118 -12.50 2.50 2.86
C LYS A 118 -13.48 2.21 1.75
N ILE A 119 -12.98 1.70 0.63
CA ILE A 119 -13.77 1.49 -0.59
C ILE A 119 -13.54 0.09 -1.12
N LEU A 120 -14.65 -0.60 -1.42
CA LEU A 120 -14.68 -1.83 -2.18
C LEU A 120 -15.19 -1.54 -3.59
N LEU A 121 -14.32 -1.71 -4.59
CA LEU A 121 -14.69 -1.77 -6.00
C LEU A 121 -15.16 -3.19 -6.29
N LEU A 122 -16.47 -3.40 -6.34
CA LEU A 122 -17.09 -4.71 -6.56
C LEU A 122 -17.26 -4.96 -8.06
N CYS A 123 -16.44 -5.83 -8.63
CA CYS A 123 -16.62 -6.32 -9.99
C CYS A 123 -17.81 -7.29 -10.03
N GLY A 124 -18.81 -7.00 -10.87
CA GLY A 124 -20.01 -7.81 -10.99
C GLY A 124 -21.11 -7.47 -9.98
N GLU A 125 -22.06 -8.38 -9.81
CA GLU A 125 -23.24 -8.16 -8.95
C GLU A 125 -22.94 -8.47 -7.48
N ALA A 126 -23.72 -7.86 -6.59
CA ALA A 126 -23.69 -8.19 -5.17
C ALA A 126 -24.14 -9.64 -4.95
N PRO A 127 -23.39 -10.45 -4.17
CA PRO A 127 -23.72 -11.86 -3.96
C PRO A 127 -24.98 -12.11 -3.11
N GLU A 128 -25.48 -11.07 -2.43
CA GLU A 128 -26.75 -11.09 -1.68
C GLU A 128 -27.33 -9.68 -1.53
N ALA A 129 -28.65 -9.57 -1.33
CA ALA A 129 -29.38 -8.30 -1.29
C ALA A 129 -28.88 -7.33 -0.21
N ASN A 130 -28.44 -7.85 0.94
CA ASN A 130 -27.94 -7.05 2.06
C ASN A 130 -26.42 -6.82 2.02
N PHE A 131 -25.71 -7.26 0.97
CA PHE A 131 -24.25 -7.19 0.89
C PHE A 131 -23.71 -5.77 1.10
N THR A 132 -24.27 -4.78 0.41
CA THR A 132 -23.84 -3.38 0.53
C THR A 132 -24.06 -2.85 1.95
N SER A 133 -25.21 -3.15 2.56
CA SER A 133 -25.49 -2.77 3.95
C SER A 133 -24.50 -3.40 4.92
N LEU A 134 -24.16 -4.68 4.69
CA LEU A 134 -23.19 -5.40 5.50
C LEU A 134 -21.78 -4.78 5.41
N MET A 135 -21.31 -4.42 4.22
CA MET A 135 -20.03 -3.72 4.02
C MET A 135 -20.03 -2.33 4.66
N ASN A 136 -21.11 -1.56 4.46
CA ASN A 136 -21.29 -0.24 5.05
C ASN A 136 -21.28 -0.31 6.59
N SER A 137 -21.82 -1.37 7.19
CA SER A 137 -21.78 -1.58 8.66
C SER A 137 -20.36 -1.69 9.21
N LYS A 138 -19.37 -2.00 8.36
CA LYS A 138 -17.93 -2.02 8.68
C LYS A 138 -17.19 -0.78 8.19
N GLY A 139 -17.92 0.25 7.78
CA GLY A 139 -17.37 1.50 7.27
C GLY A 139 -16.71 1.38 5.90
N VAL A 140 -17.10 0.38 5.10
CA VAL A 140 -16.63 0.19 3.72
C VAL A 140 -17.73 0.56 2.74
N GLU A 141 -17.49 1.59 1.94
CA GLU A 141 -18.37 1.96 0.83
C GLU A 141 -18.21 0.97 -0.32
N VAL A 142 -19.32 0.50 -0.90
CA VAL A 142 -19.31 -0.41 -2.05
C VAL A 142 -19.63 0.38 -3.31
N ILE A 143 -18.72 0.35 -4.27
CA ILE A 143 -18.89 0.93 -5.59
C ILE A 143 -18.99 -0.23 -6.59
N PRO A 144 -20.15 -0.45 -7.23
CA PRO A 144 -20.29 -1.50 -8.23
C PRO A 144 -19.53 -1.13 -9.50
N VAL A 145 -18.88 -2.13 -10.10
CA VAL A 145 -18.08 -1.99 -11.31
C VAL A 145 -18.64 -2.95 -12.34
N LYS A 146 -19.12 -2.39 -13.45
CA LYS A 146 -19.56 -3.18 -14.59
C LYS A 146 -18.33 -3.84 -15.22
N SER A 147 -18.24 -5.16 -15.11
CA SER A 147 -17.24 -6.00 -15.76
C SER A 147 -17.92 -7.00 -16.68
N ASP A 148 -17.23 -7.41 -17.74
CA ASP A 148 -17.67 -8.57 -18.54
C ASP A 148 -17.67 -9.83 -17.65
N LEU A 149 -18.68 -10.69 -17.81
CA LEU A 149 -18.82 -11.95 -17.08
C LEU A 149 -17.65 -12.90 -17.33
N LEU A 150 -16.95 -12.75 -18.45
CA LEU A 150 -15.77 -13.55 -18.80
C LEU A 150 -14.51 -13.12 -18.03
N TYR A 151 -14.53 -11.98 -17.36
CA TYR A 151 -13.35 -11.44 -16.71
C TYR A 151 -13.26 -11.88 -15.25
N ASN A 152 -12.08 -12.39 -14.88
CA ASN A 152 -11.80 -12.66 -13.47
C ASN A 152 -11.62 -11.33 -12.73
N GLY A 153 -12.63 -10.94 -11.94
CA GLY A 153 -12.62 -9.64 -11.27
C GLY A 153 -11.49 -9.47 -10.25
N ALA A 154 -10.91 -10.56 -9.72
CA ALA A 154 -9.71 -10.48 -8.88
C ALA A 154 -8.48 -10.05 -9.71
N VAL A 155 -8.36 -10.53 -10.95
CA VAL A 155 -7.25 -10.15 -11.85
C VAL A 155 -7.40 -8.70 -12.34
N LEU A 156 -8.64 -8.23 -12.51
CA LEU A 156 -8.93 -6.86 -12.93
C LEU A 156 -8.67 -5.77 -11.87
N ARG A 157 -8.38 -6.14 -10.62
CA ARG A 157 -8.36 -5.19 -9.49
C ARG A 157 -7.51 -3.93 -9.76
N TYR A 158 -6.33 -4.08 -10.36
CA TYR A 158 -5.43 -2.94 -10.60
C TYR A 158 -5.93 -2.02 -11.71
N VAL A 159 -6.59 -2.57 -12.74
CA VAL A 159 -7.23 -1.79 -13.80
C VAL A 159 -8.34 -0.92 -13.22
N VAL A 160 -9.19 -1.53 -12.40
CA VAL A 160 -10.35 -0.83 -11.82
C VAL A 160 -9.92 0.19 -10.77
N ILE A 161 -8.94 -0.16 -9.91
CA ILE A 161 -8.38 0.75 -8.92
C ILE A 161 -7.67 1.93 -9.59
N GLN A 162 -6.88 1.70 -10.65
CA GLN A 162 -6.24 2.78 -11.41
C GLN A 162 -7.28 3.79 -11.88
N LYS A 163 -8.33 3.32 -12.57
CA LYS A 163 -9.39 4.21 -13.07
C LYS A 163 -10.05 5.01 -11.94
N TYR A 164 -10.38 4.35 -10.83
CA TYR A 164 -10.95 5.03 -9.67
C TYR A 164 -10.01 6.14 -9.14
N LEU A 165 -8.70 5.84 -9.02
CA LEU A 165 -7.73 6.82 -8.54
C LEU A 165 -7.53 7.98 -9.52
N GLU A 166 -7.57 7.76 -10.84
CA GLU A 166 -7.49 8.85 -11.82
C GLU A 166 -8.59 9.88 -11.63
N GLU A 167 -9.81 9.41 -11.35
CA GLU A 167 -10.98 10.26 -11.14
C GLU A 167 -11.03 10.90 -9.75
N ASN A 168 -10.27 10.38 -8.77
CA ASN A 168 -10.42 10.74 -7.36
C ASN A 168 -9.12 11.08 -6.62
N LYS A 169 -7.97 11.13 -7.29
CA LYS A 169 -6.66 11.29 -6.64
C LYS A 169 -6.55 12.52 -5.72
N GLU A 170 -7.18 13.64 -6.09
CA GLU A 170 -7.17 14.88 -5.31
C GLU A 170 -7.79 14.74 -3.91
N LYS A 171 -8.62 13.71 -3.71
CA LYS A 171 -9.26 13.41 -2.42
C LYS A 171 -8.30 12.76 -1.42
N TYR A 172 -7.19 12.18 -1.88
CA TYR A 172 -6.36 11.29 -1.08
C TYR A 172 -4.87 11.65 -1.11
N ASP A 173 -4.22 11.64 0.05
CA ASP A 173 -2.77 11.82 0.18
C ASP A 173 -2.04 10.48 0.12
N ARG A 174 -2.59 9.45 0.76
CA ARG A 174 -2.03 8.11 0.85
C ARG A 174 -3.06 7.06 0.48
N VAL A 175 -2.61 6.02 -0.21
CA VAL A 175 -3.43 4.88 -0.64
C VAL A 175 -2.79 3.58 -0.16
N PHE A 176 -3.63 2.66 0.28
CA PHE A 176 -3.30 1.28 0.53
C PHE A 176 -4.25 0.38 -0.28
N VAL A 177 -3.73 -0.29 -1.30
CA VAL A 177 -4.41 -1.35 -2.05
C VAL A 177 -4.26 -2.65 -1.27
N ALA A 178 -5.37 -3.36 -1.04
CA ALA A 178 -5.38 -4.58 -0.24
C ALA A 178 -6.24 -5.70 -0.83
N ASP A 179 -5.87 -6.95 -0.52
CA ASP A 179 -6.77 -8.09 -0.56
C ASP A 179 -7.88 -7.90 0.48
N LEU A 180 -9.15 -8.05 0.06
CA LEU A 180 -10.32 -7.84 0.92
C LEU A 180 -10.37 -8.84 2.08
N ARG A 181 -9.92 -10.08 1.86
CA ARG A 181 -10.13 -11.18 2.80
C ARG A 181 -9.15 -11.14 3.97
N ASP A 182 -7.87 -10.90 3.73
CA ASP A 182 -6.80 -11.32 4.65
C ASP A 182 -5.70 -10.27 4.86
N VAL A 183 -6.00 -8.98 4.66
CA VAL A 183 -5.14 -7.87 5.07
C VAL A 183 -5.71 -7.18 6.32
N PHE A 184 -4.98 -7.30 7.43
CA PHE A 184 -5.39 -6.85 8.76
C PHE A 184 -4.57 -5.63 9.20
N PHE A 185 -5.26 -4.60 9.69
CA PHE A 185 -4.68 -3.44 10.38
C PHE A 185 -5.00 -3.54 11.88
N PHE A 186 -3.99 -3.87 12.69
CA PHE A 186 -4.12 -3.93 14.16
C PHE A 186 -3.88 -2.59 14.84
N ALA A 187 -3.26 -1.66 14.13
CA ALA A 187 -3.04 -0.29 14.53
C ALA A 187 -3.00 0.60 13.27
N ASP A 188 -2.75 1.90 13.47
CA ASP A 188 -2.71 2.87 12.40
C ASP A 188 -1.54 2.61 11.45
N GLY A 189 -1.79 1.85 10.38
CA GLY A 189 -0.82 1.54 9.35
C GLY A 189 -0.40 2.77 8.53
N PHE A 190 -1.30 3.76 8.35
CA PHE A 190 -0.97 4.97 7.60
C PHE A 190 0.07 5.81 8.32
N ALA A 191 0.07 5.81 9.66
CA ALA A 191 1.11 6.48 10.44
C ALA A 191 2.53 5.88 10.25
N THR A 192 2.70 4.81 9.45
CA THR A 192 3.99 4.15 9.18
C THR A 192 4.63 4.50 7.83
N PHE A 193 3.93 5.23 6.96
CA PHE A 193 4.47 5.72 5.68
C PHE A 193 3.95 7.11 5.30
N SER A 194 4.70 7.80 4.44
CA SER A 194 4.32 9.11 3.87
C SER A 194 3.78 9.01 2.44
N ASP A 195 3.22 10.12 1.99
CA ASP A 195 2.81 10.40 0.60
C ASP A 195 3.99 10.46 -0.41
N SER A 196 5.23 10.61 0.07
CA SER A 196 6.41 10.58 -0.80
C SER A 196 6.91 9.17 -1.14
N GLN A 197 6.40 8.16 -0.44
CA GLN A 197 6.90 6.78 -0.51
C GLN A 197 6.00 5.88 -1.35
N LEU A 198 6.57 4.77 -1.80
CA LEU A 198 5.86 3.68 -2.49
C LEU A 198 6.43 2.35 -2.02
N PHE A 199 5.53 1.43 -1.68
CA PHE A 199 5.86 0.11 -1.19
C PHE A 199 5.19 -0.96 -2.03
N LEU A 200 6.02 -1.94 -2.41
CA LEU A 200 5.60 -3.29 -2.73
C LEU A 200 6.07 -4.19 -1.59
N SER A 201 5.48 -5.37 -1.46
CA SER A 201 5.88 -6.32 -0.42
C SER A 201 6.38 -7.62 -1.00
N TYR A 202 7.39 -8.22 -0.36
CA TYR A 202 7.75 -9.60 -0.64
C TYR A 202 6.83 -10.54 0.14
N GLU A 203 6.55 -11.71 -0.43
CA GLU A 203 5.98 -12.83 0.32
C GLU A 203 7.05 -13.42 1.23
N CYS A 204 7.28 -12.80 2.38
CA CYS A 204 8.19 -13.28 3.41
C CYS A 204 7.48 -13.46 4.75
N THR A 205 7.97 -14.44 5.51
CA THR A 205 7.52 -14.78 6.86
C THR A 205 8.75 -14.95 7.77
N ARG A 206 8.54 -15.02 9.08
CA ARG A 206 9.60 -15.37 10.05
C ARG A 206 9.40 -16.79 10.55
N ASN A 207 10.51 -17.51 10.73
CA ASN A 207 10.47 -18.81 11.40
C ASN A 207 10.35 -18.64 12.93
N ASN A 208 10.30 -19.76 13.66
CA ASN A 208 10.19 -19.73 15.13
C ASN A 208 11.39 -19.06 15.84
N ARG A 209 12.55 -18.99 15.19
CA ARG A 209 13.77 -18.31 15.68
C ARG A 209 13.79 -16.81 15.33
N GLY A 210 12.84 -16.36 14.51
CA GLY A 210 12.78 -14.99 14.01
C GLY A 210 13.48 -14.78 12.66
N ASP A 211 14.07 -15.80 12.05
CA ASP A 211 14.78 -15.65 10.78
C ASP A 211 13.80 -15.41 9.63
N LEU A 212 14.15 -14.47 8.76
CA LEU A 212 13.36 -14.13 7.58
C LEU A 212 13.48 -15.22 6.51
N ARG A 213 12.34 -15.70 6.00
CA ARG A 213 12.26 -16.60 4.84
C ARG A 213 11.24 -16.07 3.85
N CYS A 214 11.65 -15.97 2.59
CA CYS A 214 10.79 -15.53 1.50
C CYS A 214 10.41 -16.69 0.58
N PHE A 215 9.19 -16.64 0.05
CA PHE A 215 8.72 -17.53 -1.00
C PHE A 215 9.29 -17.08 -2.35
N THR A 216 9.44 -18.05 -3.24
CA THR A 216 10.16 -17.89 -4.51
C THR A 216 9.33 -18.42 -5.67
N LEU A 217 9.61 -17.92 -6.87
CA LEU A 217 8.87 -18.22 -8.09
C LEU A 217 9.10 -19.65 -8.62
N ASP A 218 9.96 -20.43 -7.99
CA ASP A 218 10.14 -21.87 -8.25
C ASP A 218 8.99 -22.74 -7.72
N ILE A 219 8.14 -22.20 -6.84
CA ILE A 219 6.95 -22.89 -6.34
C ILE A 219 6.03 -23.24 -7.52
N ARG A 220 5.65 -24.52 -7.63
CA ARG A 220 4.90 -25.11 -8.77
C ARG A 220 3.76 -24.24 -9.30
N ILE A 221 2.91 -23.71 -8.43
CA ILE A 221 1.75 -22.92 -8.84
C ILE A 221 2.15 -21.55 -9.40
N ASN A 222 3.11 -20.86 -8.77
CA ASN A 222 3.62 -19.57 -9.23
C ASN A 222 4.41 -19.71 -10.53
N LYS A 223 5.19 -20.80 -10.67
CA LYS A 223 5.86 -21.15 -11.93
C LYS A 223 4.84 -21.35 -13.06
N LYS A 224 3.74 -22.06 -12.79
CA LYS A 224 2.64 -22.26 -13.76
C LYS A 224 2.02 -20.92 -14.15
N TRP A 225 1.63 -20.08 -13.19
CA TRP A 225 1.06 -18.77 -13.49
C TRP A 225 2.02 -17.92 -14.32
N MET A 226 3.30 -17.84 -13.95
CA MET A 226 4.30 -17.08 -14.72
C MET A 226 4.43 -17.59 -16.16
N ARG A 227 4.41 -18.91 -16.38
CA ARG A 227 4.49 -19.49 -17.72
C ARG A 227 3.26 -19.14 -18.55
N ASP A 228 2.09 -19.33 -17.96
CA ASP A 228 0.81 -19.17 -18.66
C ASP A 228 0.49 -17.68 -18.89
N SER A 229 0.97 -16.80 -18.02
CA SER A 229 0.72 -15.35 -18.05
C SER A 229 1.79 -14.49 -18.70
N VAL A 230 3.05 -14.94 -18.76
CA VAL A 230 4.17 -14.16 -19.32
C VAL A 230 4.82 -14.95 -20.45
N SER A 231 5.69 -15.90 -20.12
CA SER A 231 6.25 -16.87 -21.06
C SER A 231 6.93 -18.04 -20.34
N LYS A 232 7.20 -19.12 -21.06
CA LYS A 232 7.93 -20.28 -20.54
C LYS A 232 9.36 -19.91 -20.13
N GLU A 233 10.04 -19.11 -20.94
CA GLU A 233 11.42 -18.70 -20.75
C GLU A 233 11.57 -17.87 -19.47
N VAL A 234 10.69 -16.88 -19.27
CA VAL A 234 10.67 -16.06 -18.04
C VAL A 234 10.38 -16.91 -16.81
N SER A 235 9.41 -17.82 -16.92
CA SER A 235 9.05 -18.74 -15.83
C SER A 235 10.23 -19.64 -15.42
N GLU A 236 10.94 -20.21 -16.39
CA GLU A 236 12.09 -21.07 -16.14
C GLU A 236 13.27 -20.29 -15.57
N LEU A 237 13.56 -19.10 -16.09
CA LEU A 237 14.60 -18.21 -15.58
C LEU A 237 14.36 -17.83 -14.11
N TYR A 238 13.16 -17.36 -13.78
CA TYR A 238 12.85 -16.94 -12.41
C TYR A 238 12.79 -18.09 -11.42
N ALA A 239 12.36 -19.28 -11.87
CA ALA A 239 12.42 -20.48 -11.05
C ALA A 239 13.87 -20.92 -10.79
N ALA A 240 14.72 -20.94 -11.81
CA ALA A 240 16.13 -21.30 -11.68
C ALA A 240 16.88 -20.36 -10.73
N ASN A 241 16.62 -19.05 -10.83
CA ASN A 241 17.22 -18.02 -9.99
C ASN A 241 16.63 -17.94 -8.58
N LYS A 242 15.59 -18.73 -8.27
CA LYS A 242 14.82 -18.65 -7.02
C LYS A 242 14.40 -17.21 -6.72
N THR A 243 13.94 -16.50 -7.74
CA THR A 243 13.50 -15.11 -7.64
C THR A 243 12.39 -15.01 -6.59
N ARG A 244 12.50 -14.04 -5.67
CA ARG A 244 11.52 -13.83 -4.59
C ARG A 244 10.19 -13.35 -5.16
N ILE A 245 9.09 -13.75 -4.55
CA ILE A 245 7.76 -13.32 -4.96
C ILE A 245 7.44 -11.94 -4.40
N ILE A 246 7.06 -11.03 -5.28
CA ILE A 246 6.35 -9.78 -4.94
C ILE A 246 4.86 -10.12 -4.76
N ASN A 247 4.26 -9.69 -3.67
CA ASN A 247 2.86 -9.94 -3.35
C ASN A 247 1.95 -8.91 -4.03
N SER A 248 0.98 -9.36 -4.83
CA SER A 248 -0.01 -8.52 -5.51
C SER A 248 -1.19 -8.15 -4.62
N GLY A 249 -1.35 -8.80 -3.47
CA GLY A 249 -2.42 -8.46 -2.54
C GLY A 249 -2.20 -7.13 -1.81
N THR A 250 -1.02 -6.51 -1.92
CA THR A 250 -0.73 -5.24 -1.24
C THR A 250 0.16 -4.30 -2.05
N ILE A 251 -0.27 -3.05 -2.20
CA ILE A 251 0.53 -1.94 -2.74
C ILE A 251 0.16 -0.71 -1.93
N PHE A 252 1.13 0.05 -1.40
CA PHE A 252 0.78 1.22 -0.58
C PHE A 252 1.82 2.32 -0.65
N GLY A 253 1.39 3.55 -0.40
CA GLY A 253 2.25 4.73 -0.50
C GLY A 253 1.44 5.99 -0.73
N GLY A 254 2.08 7.02 -1.26
CA GLY A 254 1.37 8.20 -1.74
C GLY A 254 0.50 7.94 -2.94
N THR A 255 -0.64 8.61 -3.01
CA THR A 255 -1.64 8.44 -4.08
C THR A 255 -1.02 8.57 -5.46
N GLU A 256 -0.21 9.61 -5.70
CA GLU A 256 0.43 9.84 -7.00
C GLU A 256 1.43 8.73 -7.38
N LYS A 257 2.19 8.21 -6.41
CA LYS A 257 3.15 7.12 -6.63
C LYS A 257 2.45 5.79 -6.92
N VAL A 258 1.41 5.49 -6.15
CA VAL A 258 0.58 4.29 -6.35
C VAL A 258 -0.13 4.37 -7.71
N LEU A 259 -0.76 5.50 -8.03
CA LEU A 259 -1.41 5.72 -9.32
C LEU A 259 -0.42 5.54 -10.47
N ARG A 260 0.79 6.13 -10.38
CA ARG A 260 1.80 5.99 -11.42
C ARG A 260 2.26 4.55 -11.62
N LEU A 261 2.44 3.79 -10.54
CA LEU A 261 2.73 2.36 -10.63
C LEU A 261 1.61 1.62 -11.36
N LEU A 262 0.35 1.88 -10.97
CA LEU A 262 -0.80 1.22 -11.59
C LEU A 262 -0.94 1.59 -13.08
N GLN A 263 -0.67 2.84 -13.47
CA GLN A 263 -0.65 3.24 -14.89
C GLN A 263 0.42 2.51 -15.70
N ILE A 264 1.62 2.33 -15.15
CA ILE A 264 2.67 1.55 -15.81
C ILE A 264 2.22 0.10 -15.94
N TYR A 265 1.67 -0.47 -14.87
CA TYR A 265 1.14 -1.83 -14.85
C TYR A 265 0.04 -2.04 -15.91
N THR A 266 -0.99 -1.18 -15.92
CA THR A 266 -2.16 -1.34 -16.79
C THR A 266 -1.83 -1.07 -18.26
N ALA A 267 -0.81 -0.26 -18.54
CA ALA A 267 -0.27 -0.12 -19.89
C ALA A 267 0.35 -1.41 -20.47
N GLN A 268 0.67 -2.40 -19.63
CA GLN A 268 1.17 -3.71 -20.05
C GLN A 268 0.12 -4.82 -19.91
N PHE A 269 -1.09 -4.48 -19.46
CA PHE A 269 -2.12 -5.47 -19.16
C PHE A 269 -2.81 -5.96 -20.44
N ASP A 270 -2.53 -7.21 -20.81
CA ASP A 270 -3.23 -7.92 -21.88
C ASP A 270 -4.59 -8.46 -21.41
N TYR A 271 -5.68 -7.85 -21.87
CA TYR A 271 -7.06 -8.28 -21.56
C TYR A 271 -7.38 -9.70 -22.05
N GLN A 272 -6.66 -10.23 -23.05
CA GLN A 272 -6.87 -11.62 -23.48
C GLN A 272 -6.45 -12.63 -22.41
N ARG A 273 -5.61 -12.22 -21.43
CA ARG A 273 -5.09 -13.06 -20.35
C ARG A 273 -5.86 -12.90 -19.03
N VAL A 274 -6.89 -12.05 -18.98
CA VAL A 274 -7.65 -11.76 -17.74
C VAL A 274 -8.32 -12.98 -17.11
N HIS A 275 -8.62 -14.02 -17.89
CA HIS A 275 -9.19 -15.28 -17.41
C HIS A 275 -8.18 -16.16 -16.67
N ILE A 276 -6.88 -15.87 -16.80
CA ILE A 276 -5.79 -16.64 -16.18
C ILE A 276 -5.68 -16.25 -14.71
N TRP A 277 -6.07 -17.15 -13.82
CA TRP A 277 -5.87 -16.97 -12.38
C TRP A 277 -4.38 -16.79 -12.05
N GLY A 278 -4.05 -15.76 -11.26
CA GLY A 278 -2.68 -15.41 -10.90
C GLY A 278 -1.94 -14.56 -11.94
N TYR A 279 -2.64 -14.05 -12.96
CA TYR A 279 -2.05 -13.13 -13.93
C TYR A 279 -1.62 -11.81 -13.27
N ASP A 280 -2.42 -11.27 -12.35
CA ASP A 280 -2.10 -10.07 -11.58
C ASP A 280 -0.77 -10.18 -10.83
N GLN A 281 -0.58 -11.30 -10.12
CA GLN A 281 0.66 -11.65 -9.45
C GLN A 281 1.81 -11.81 -10.44
N SER A 282 1.60 -12.54 -11.53
CA SER A 282 2.67 -12.88 -12.48
C SER A 282 3.18 -11.66 -13.24
N LEU A 283 2.26 -10.83 -13.74
CA LEU A 283 2.62 -9.60 -14.45
C LEU A 283 3.34 -8.63 -13.52
N LEU A 284 2.86 -8.43 -12.29
CA LEU A 284 3.52 -7.55 -11.30
C LEU A 284 4.96 -8.00 -11.03
N ASN A 285 5.15 -9.31 -10.80
CA ASN A 285 6.47 -9.89 -10.58
C ASN A 285 7.38 -9.68 -11.80
N HIS A 286 6.89 -10.00 -13.00
CA HIS A 286 7.68 -9.81 -14.22
C HIS A 286 8.11 -8.36 -14.42
N MET A 287 7.16 -7.43 -14.33
CA MET A 287 7.43 -5.99 -14.52
C MET A 287 8.41 -5.44 -13.49
N TYR A 288 8.28 -5.85 -12.23
CA TYR A 288 9.23 -5.45 -11.18
C TYR A 288 10.65 -5.92 -11.50
N PHE A 289 10.84 -7.21 -11.79
CA PHE A 289 12.18 -7.75 -12.05
C PHE A 289 12.76 -7.35 -13.42
N ALA A 290 11.91 -6.97 -14.38
CA ALA A 290 12.32 -6.40 -15.66
C ALA A 290 12.60 -4.88 -15.58
N GLY A 291 12.45 -4.25 -14.41
CA GLY A 291 12.86 -2.86 -14.18
C GLY A 291 11.84 -1.79 -14.59
N TYR A 292 10.59 -2.17 -14.87
CA TYR A 292 9.54 -1.23 -15.30
C TYR A 292 9.22 -0.15 -14.25
N PHE A 293 9.50 -0.42 -12.97
CA PHE A 293 9.22 0.48 -11.86
C PHE A 293 10.46 1.21 -11.32
N ASN A 294 11.62 1.11 -11.99
CA ASN A 294 12.88 1.70 -11.51
C ASN A 294 12.77 3.21 -11.24
N SER A 295 12.02 3.94 -12.07
CA SER A 295 11.81 5.39 -11.91
C SER A 295 10.96 5.78 -10.70
N LEU A 296 10.32 4.81 -10.03
CA LEU A 296 9.39 5.08 -8.93
C LEU A 296 10.03 4.99 -7.54
N ASN A 297 11.29 4.54 -7.45
CA ASN A 297 12.00 4.34 -6.17
C ASN A 297 11.19 3.49 -5.19
N VAL A 298 10.71 2.33 -5.65
CA VAL A 298 9.92 1.39 -4.84
C VAL A 298 10.74 0.91 -3.64
N THR A 299 10.16 1.01 -2.45
CA THR A 299 10.69 0.38 -1.23
C THR A 299 10.07 -0.99 -1.05
N MET A 300 10.89 -2.00 -0.79
CA MET A 300 10.40 -3.36 -0.56
C MET A 300 10.10 -3.58 0.92
N ALA A 301 8.81 -3.74 1.26
CA ALA A 301 8.39 -4.21 2.57
C ALA A 301 8.74 -5.69 2.73
N THR A 302 9.35 -6.02 3.87
CA THR A 302 9.68 -7.40 4.28
C THR A 302 8.91 -7.75 5.55
N CYS A 303 9.12 -8.94 6.11
CA CYS A 303 8.41 -9.36 7.34
C CYS A 303 9.04 -8.73 8.59
N ASP A 304 8.50 -7.59 9.02
CA ASP A 304 8.89 -6.86 10.22
C ASP A 304 7.66 -6.44 11.06
N GLN A 305 7.81 -5.45 11.94
CA GLN A 305 6.70 -4.94 12.74
C GLN A 305 5.62 -4.26 11.89
N MET A 306 6.04 -3.40 10.96
CA MET A 306 5.14 -2.61 10.11
C MET A 306 4.30 -3.52 9.24
N PHE A 307 4.93 -4.40 8.48
CA PHE A 307 4.26 -5.25 7.51
C PHE A 307 4.82 -6.67 7.53
N CYS A 308 4.00 -7.67 7.24
CA CYS A 308 4.48 -9.03 6.95
C CYS A 308 3.42 -9.85 6.20
N PHE A 309 3.87 -10.71 5.29
CA PHE A 309 3.06 -11.75 4.67
C PHE A 309 3.15 -13.05 5.49
N ASP A 310 2.27 -13.20 6.49
CA ASP A 310 2.48 -14.17 7.56
C ASP A 310 1.77 -15.52 7.35
N MET A 311 2.35 -16.37 6.48
CA MET A 311 1.85 -17.73 6.25
C MET A 311 2.54 -18.84 7.07
N ARG A 312 3.58 -18.57 7.87
CA ARG A 312 4.35 -19.62 8.56
C ARG A 312 4.94 -19.22 9.92
N ASN A 313 4.12 -18.67 10.82
CA ASN A 313 4.48 -18.33 12.21
C ASN A 313 5.32 -17.07 12.38
N GLY A 314 5.20 -16.10 11.49
CA GLY A 314 5.82 -14.78 11.63
C GLY A 314 5.40 -14.04 12.90
N CYS A 315 4.25 -14.42 13.47
CA CYS A 315 3.77 -13.99 14.77
C CYS A 315 3.71 -15.15 15.79
N TYR A 316 3.76 -14.76 17.05
CA TYR A 316 3.41 -15.56 18.22
C TYR A 316 2.09 -15.05 18.79
N TYR A 317 1.17 -15.96 19.09
CA TYR A 317 -0.11 -15.65 19.71
C TYR A 317 -0.09 -16.00 21.21
N ASN A 318 -0.32 -15.02 22.06
CA ASN A 318 -0.50 -15.19 23.49
C ASN A 318 -1.98 -15.46 23.78
N LYS A 319 -2.32 -16.68 24.20
CA LYS A 319 -3.71 -17.09 24.45
C LYS A 319 -4.30 -16.43 25.70
N GLN A 320 -3.49 -16.15 26.72
CA GLN A 320 -3.96 -15.53 27.96
C GLN A 320 -4.37 -14.08 27.72
N GLU A 321 -3.52 -13.31 27.04
CA GLU A 321 -3.76 -11.89 26.74
C GLU A 321 -4.53 -11.67 25.44
N LYS A 322 -4.78 -12.73 24.66
CA LYS A 322 -5.33 -12.64 23.29
C LYS A 322 -4.56 -11.64 22.42
N SER A 323 -3.24 -11.65 22.52
CA SER A 323 -2.35 -10.68 21.86
C SER A 323 -1.42 -11.34 20.84
N LEU A 324 -1.04 -10.60 19.79
CA LEU A 324 -0.08 -11.04 18.79
C LEU A 324 1.23 -10.26 18.93
N PHE A 325 2.35 -10.98 18.78
CA PHE A 325 3.70 -10.41 18.79
C PHE A 325 4.49 -10.90 17.59
N VAL A 326 5.31 -10.02 17.00
CA VAL A 326 6.21 -10.39 15.91
C VAL A 326 7.33 -11.26 16.45
N ARG A 327 7.58 -12.40 15.81
CA ARG A 327 8.64 -13.33 16.24
C ARG A 327 10.00 -12.64 16.33
N GLY A 328 10.71 -12.93 17.42
CA GLY A 328 12.01 -12.33 17.71
C GLY A 328 11.92 -10.91 18.29
N THR A 329 10.72 -10.41 18.60
CA THR A 329 10.51 -9.08 19.18
C THR A 329 9.49 -9.14 20.32
N LYS A 330 9.35 -8.03 21.05
CA LYS A 330 8.25 -7.80 22.02
C LYS A 330 7.13 -6.92 21.45
N CYS A 331 7.17 -6.63 20.15
CA CYS A 331 6.28 -5.69 19.51
C CYS A 331 5.10 -6.39 18.86
N SER A 332 3.94 -5.74 18.91
CA SER A 332 2.77 -6.23 18.20
C SER A 332 2.80 -5.84 16.71
N PRO A 333 2.21 -6.66 15.83
CA PRO A 333 2.19 -6.41 14.39
C PRO A 333 1.29 -5.21 14.06
N ILE A 334 1.66 -4.37 13.09
CA ILE A 334 0.83 -3.23 12.66
C ILE A 334 -0.09 -3.65 11.52
N ILE A 335 0.49 -4.14 10.42
CA ILE A 335 -0.23 -4.61 9.23
C ILE A 335 0.20 -6.05 8.94
N ARG A 336 -0.76 -6.93 8.67
CA ARG A 336 -0.47 -8.31 8.24
C ARG A 336 -1.29 -8.69 7.04
N HIS A 337 -0.63 -9.32 6.07
CA HIS A 337 -1.31 -10.03 4.99
C HIS A 337 -1.19 -11.53 5.28
N LYS A 338 -2.31 -12.16 5.63
CA LYS A 338 -2.43 -13.52 6.20
C LYS A 338 -1.79 -13.64 7.57
N ILE A 339 -2.34 -14.53 8.39
CA ILE A 339 -1.82 -14.86 9.72
C ILE A 339 -2.02 -16.35 9.99
N VAL A 340 -0.92 -17.08 10.03
CA VAL A 340 -0.83 -18.45 10.54
C VAL A 340 0.15 -18.50 11.70
N SER A 341 -0.31 -18.89 12.88
CA SER A 341 0.54 -19.30 13.99
C SER A 341 0.25 -20.75 14.36
N LYS A 342 1.28 -21.56 14.58
CA LYS A 342 1.16 -23.00 14.91
C LYS A 342 1.28 -23.31 16.40
N LYS A 343 1.69 -22.35 17.25
CA LYS A 343 1.85 -22.57 18.70
C LYS A 343 1.43 -21.35 19.52
N PRO A 344 0.18 -21.35 20.05
CA PRO A 344 -0.90 -22.29 19.73
C PRO A 344 -1.37 -22.12 18.26
N TYR A 345 -2.08 -23.12 17.72
CA TYR A 345 -2.65 -23.05 16.37
C TYR A 345 -3.69 -21.91 16.30
N PHE A 346 -3.49 -20.99 15.37
CA PHE A 346 -4.25 -19.76 15.22
C PHE A 346 -4.24 -19.35 13.74
N TYR A 347 -5.43 -19.21 13.17
CA TYR A 347 -5.67 -18.76 11.80
C TYR A 347 -6.69 -17.63 11.86
N LEU A 348 -6.41 -16.52 11.20
CA LEU A 348 -7.38 -15.41 11.07
C LEU A 348 -8.00 -15.30 9.68
N TYR A 349 -7.61 -16.14 8.73
CA TYR A 349 -8.02 -16.04 7.32
C TYR A 349 -8.58 -17.34 6.74
#